data_AF-A0A9D0L3Q9-F1
#
_entry.id   AF-A0A9D0L3Q9-F1
#
_cell.length_a   1.000
_cell.length_b   1.000
_cell.length_c   1.000
_cell.angle_alpha   90.00
_cell.angle_beta   90.00
_cell.angle_gamma   90.00
#
_symmetry.space_group_name_H-M   'P 1'
#
loop_
_entity.id
_entity.type
_entity.pdbx_description
1 polymer ?
#
loop_
_entity_poly.entity_id
_entity_poly.type
_entity_poly.pdbx_seq_one_letter_code
_entity_poly.pdbx_strand_id
1 'polypeptide(L)'
;MHALAAARAASRWFQAALGLRSEHDKDEYEMLMDGDDTVVQLHHWDVHHHPHLGDLTDLLRGNDLLRGNDVMWWFQMADFDVILRYGSRAGRRYRRLFL
;
A
#
# COMPACT_ATOMS: atom_id res chain seq x y z
N MET A 1 -1.98 -1.26 1.18
CA MET A 1 -0.55 -0.90 1.08
C MET A 1 -0.24 0.14 2.14
N HIS A 2 0.77 -0.12 2.96
CA HIS A 2 1.31 0.83 3.94
C HIS A 2 2.72 1.23 3.54
N ALA A 3 3.01 2.52 3.52
CA ALA A 3 4.34 3.00 3.25
C ALA A 3 5.00 3.40 4.58
N LEU A 4 6.09 2.70 4.92
CA LEU A 4 6.68 2.71 6.27
C LEU A 4 8.19 2.84 6.21
N ALA A 5 8.78 3.54 7.17
CA ALA A 5 10.23 3.61 7.37
C ALA A 5 10.84 2.26 7.86
N ALA A 6 10.00 1.34 8.34
CA ALA A 6 10.46 0.05 8.90
C ALA A 6 9.56 -1.12 8.45
N ALA A 7 9.43 -1.31 7.13
CA ALA A 7 8.59 -2.36 6.54
C ALA A 7 8.84 -3.76 7.13
N ARG A 8 10.11 -4.13 7.37
CA ARG A 8 10.47 -5.44 7.93
C ARG A 8 10.00 -5.67 9.37
N ALA A 9 9.96 -4.62 10.20
CA ALA A 9 9.47 -4.71 11.57
C ALA A 9 7.94 -4.90 11.58
N ALA A 10 7.24 -4.15 10.72
CA ALA A 10 5.80 -4.32 10.52
C ALA A 10 5.46 -5.70 9.94
N SER A 11 6.25 -6.20 8.97
CA SER A 11 6.08 -7.54 8.40
C SER A 11 6.08 -8.61 9.50
N ARG A 12 7.12 -8.65 10.34
CA ARG A 12 7.19 -9.60 11.46
C ARG A 12 6.04 -9.46 12.44
N TRP A 13 5.59 -8.25 12.72
CA TRP A 13 4.48 -8.02 13.62
C TRP A 13 3.18 -8.62 13.08
N PHE A 14 2.85 -8.38 11.81
CA PHE A 14 1.66 -8.94 11.18
C PHE A 14 1.70 -10.47 11.06
N GLN A 15 2.87 -11.03 10.73
CA GLN A 15 3.06 -12.48 10.74
C GLN A 15 2.80 -13.08 12.13
N ALA A 16 3.33 -12.46 13.20
CA ALA A 16 3.14 -12.94 14.56
C ALA A 16 1.71 -12.73 15.11
N ALA A 17 1.10 -11.58 14.79
CA ALA A 17 -0.22 -11.21 15.32
C ALA A 17 -1.37 -11.91 14.59
N LEU A 18 -1.23 -12.13 13.28
CA LEU A 18 -2.31 -12.61 12.42
C LEU A 18 -2.00 -13.95 11.73
N GLY A 19 -0.81 -14.53 11.94
CA GLY A 19 -0.43 -15.80 11.31
C GLY A 19 -0.18 -15.70 9.81
N LEU A 20 -0.01 -14.48 9.29
CA LEU A 20 0.22 -14.27 7.86
C LEU A 20 1.59 -14.78 7.42
N ARG A 21 1.70 -15.12 6.15
CA ARG A 21 2.91 -15.63 5.52
C ARG A 21 3.51 -14.60 4.58
N SER A 22 4.81 -14.35 4.69
CA SER A 22 5.55 -13.56 3.71
C SER A 22 5.70 -14.33 2.40
N GLU A 23 5.36 -13.70 1.28
CA GLU A 23 5.59 -14.19 -0.09
C GLU A 23 6.63 -13.35 -0.85
N HIS A 24 7.36 -12.47 -0.17
CA HIS A 24 8.37 -11.64 -0.81
C HIS A 24 9.52 -11.28 0.14
N ASP A 25 10.75 -11.66 -0.22
CA ASP A 25 11.93 -11.58 0.66
C ASP A 25 12.84 -10.37 0.32
N LYS A 26 12.26 -9.25 -0.14
CA LYS A 26 13.02 -8.01 -0.40
C LYS A 26 12.67 -6.94 0.63
N ASP A 27 13.68 -6.25 1.13
CA ASP A 27 13.52 -5.22 2.17
C ASP A 27 12.68 -4.00 1.72
N GLU A 28 12.49 -3.84 0.41
CA GLU A 28 11.80 -2.70 -0.20
C GLU A 28 10.28 -2.87 -0.33
N TYR A 29 9.81 -4.12 -0.45
CA TYR A 29 8.41 -4.46 -0.67
C TYR A 29 8.10 -5.81 -0.06
N GLU A 30 6.98 -5.88 0.67
CA GLU A 30 6.52 -7.09 1.34
C GLU A 30 5.07 -7.36 0.97
N MET A 31 4.77 -8.63 0.73
CA MET A 31 3.41 -9.13 0.52
C MET A 31 3.12 -10.22 1.54
N LEU A 32 2.13 -9.96 2.41
CA LEU A 32 1.68 -10.89 3.44
C LEU A 32 0.35 -11.53 3.03
N MET A 33 0.32 -12.86 3.11
CA MET A 33 -0.74 -13.72 2.63
C MET A 33 -1.45 -14.47 3.75
N ASP A 34 -2.73 -14.73 3.56
CA ASP A 34 -3.50 -15.78 4.24
C ASP A 34 -3.91 -16.83 3.20
N GLY A 35 -3.25 -17.98 3.20
CA GLY A 35 -3.34 -18.93 2.09
C GLY A 35 -2.84 -18.33 0.77
N ASP A 36 -3.77 -18.23 -0.20
CA ASP A 36 -3.55 -17.65 -1.53
C ASP A 36 -4.00 -16.18 -1.63
N ASP A 37 -4.60 -15.63 -0.56
CA ASP A 37 -5.14 -14.28 -0.56
C ASP A 37 -4.13 -13.26 -0.02
N THR A 38 -3.93 -12.17 -0.76
CA THR A 38 -3.10 -11.04 -0.30
C THR A 38 -3.87 -10.20 0.70
N VAL A 39 -3.34 -10.11 1.93
CA VAL A 39 -3.99 -9.37 3.03
C VAL A 39 -3.30 -8.02 3.28
N VAL A 40 -1.97 -8.00 3.30
CA VAL A 40 -1.19 -6.77 3.57
C VAL A 40 -0.07 -6.63 2.56
N GLN A 41 0.09 -5.42 2.03
CA GLN A 41 1.28 -5.03 1.28
C GLN A 41 1.98 -3.91 2.03
N LEU A 42 3.28 -4.05 2.28
CA LEU A 42 4.11 -3.02 2.89
C LEU A 42 5.12 -2.54 1.85
N HIS A 43 5.34 -1.24 1.80
CA HIS A 43 6.31 -0.61 0.91
C HIS A 43 7.26 0.23 1.74
N HIS A 44 8.55 0.16 1.43
CA HIS A 44 9.50 1.04 2.07
C HIS A 44 9.40 2.43 1.45
N TRP A 45 9.05 3.42 2.27
CA TRP A 45 8.67 4.77 1.80
C TRP A 45 9.74 5.41 0.88
N ASP A 46 11.01 5.23 1.23
CA ASP A 46 12.12 5.94 0.57
C ASP A 46 12.62 5.30 -0.74
N VAL A 47 12.09 4.13 -1.11
CA VAL A 47 12.65 3.37 -2.25
C VAL A 47 12.10 3.87 -3.59
N HIS A 48 10.86 4.36 -3.62
CA HIS A 48 10.22 4.87 -4.84
C HIS A 48 9.57 6.23 -4.60
N HIS A 49 9.52 7.07 -5.64
CA HIS A 49 8.83 8.35 -5.56
C HIS A 49 7.31 8.13 -5.56
N HIS A 50 6.64 8.58 -4.50
CA HIS A 50 5.19 8.39 -4.29
C HIS A 50 4.43 9.73 -4.33
N PRO A 51 4.36 10.43 -5.48
CA PRO A 51 3.85 11.80 -5.59
C PRO A 51 2.37 11.96 -5.20
N HIS A 52 1.66 10.86 -4.96
CA HIS A 52 0.25 10.82 -4.59
C HIS A 52 -0.01 10.26 -3.19
N LEU A 53 1.02 9.75 -2.51
CA LEU A 53 0.91 9.27 -1.12
C LEU A 53 1.49 10.29 -0.13
N GLY A 54 2.43 11.14 -0.56
CA GLY A 54 2.99 12.21 0.26
C GLY A 54 4.31 12.75 -0.31
N ASP A 55 4.85 13.80 0.30
CA ASP A 55 6.13 14.40 -0.07
C ASP A 55 7.21 14.10 0.99
N LEU A 56 8.33 13.52 0.56
CA LEU A 56 9.51 13.25 1.40
C LEU A 56 10.10 14.51 2.05
N THR A 57 9.95 15.66 1.40
CA THR A 57 10.45 16.93 1.92
C THR A 57 9.69 17.40 3.17
N ASP A 58 8.46 16.91 3.39
CA ASP A 58 7.68 17.19 4.58
C ASP A 58 8.10 16.31 5.79
N LEU A 59 8.55 15.08 5.52
CA LEU A 59 9.12 14.17 6.54
C LEU A 59 10.45 14.70 7.10
N LEU A 60 11.34 15.21 6.23
CA LEU A 60 12.63 15.77 6.64
C LEU A 60 12.51 17.09 7.44
N ARG A 61 11.32 17.69 7.50
CA ARG A 61 11.03 18.91 8.29
C ARG A 61 10.49 18.61 9.69
N GLY A 62 10.51 17.35 10.12
CA GLY A 62 10.06 16.95 11.46
C GLY A 62 8.54 17.00 11.64
N ASN A 63 7.80 17.03 10.54
CA ASN A 63 6.35 17.12 10.55
C ASN A 63 5.74 15.72 10.35
N ASP A 64 5.86 14.86 11.38
CA ASP A 64 5.34 13.47 11.40
C ASP A 64 3.84 13.36 11.08
N LEU A 65 3.12 14.49 11.11
CA LEU A 65 1.69 14.62 10.85
C LEU A 65 1.31 14.65 9.36
N LEU A 66 2.28 14.72 8.43
CA LEU A 66 2.04 14.81 6.98
C LEU A 66 2.13 13.47 6.23
N ARG A 67 1.97 12.37 6.95
CA ARG A 67 1.74 11.01 6.42
C ARG A 67 0.35 10.83 5.79
N GLY A 68 -0.05 11.79 4.95
CA GLY A 68 -1.39 11.95 4.40
C GLY A 68 -1.74 10.97 3.28
N ASN A 69 -1.53 9.66 3.51
CA ASN A 69 -2.20 8.51 2.88
C ASN A 69 -1.43 7.21 3.23
N ASP A 70 -1.15 6.98 4.52
CA ASP A 70 -0.39 5.80 5.01
C ASP A 70 -1.08 4.45 4.78
N VAL A 71 -2.32 4.46 4.29
CA VAL A 71 -3.12 3.25 4.08
C VAL A 71 -3.87 3.35 2.75
N MET A 72 -3.50 2.50 1.80
CA MET A 72 -4.29 2.27 0.59
C MET A 72 -5.05 0.94 0.69
N TRP A 73 -6.36 0.99 0.42
CA TRP A 73 -7.24 -0.17 0.47
C TRP A 73 -7.41 -0.73 -0.94
N TRP A 74 -7.24 -2.03 -1.06
CA TRP A 74 -7.37 -2.74 -2.32
C TRP A 74 -8.60 -3.64 -2.22
N PHE A 75 -9.32 -3.75 -3.34
CA PHE A 75 -10.46 -4.62 -3.46
C PHE A 75 -10.19 -5.55 -4.63
N GLN A 76 -10.26 -6.86 -4.38
CA GLN A 76 -10.33 -7.83 -5.47
C GLN A 76 -11.74 -7.81 -6.03
N MET A 77 -11.86 -7.62 -7.34
CA MET A 77 -13.14 -7.48 -8.02
C MET A 77 -13.15 -8.39 -9.25
N ALA A 78 -14.29 -9.01 -9.53
CA ALA A 78 -14.44 -9.88 -10.71
C ALA A 78 -14.36 -9.10 -12.03
N ASP A 79 -14.80 -7.83 -12.05
CA ASP A 79 -14.80 -6.99 -13.25
C ASP A 79 -14.38 -5.55 -12.90
N PHE A 80 -13.12 -5.23 -13.20
CA PHE A 80 -12.57 -3.89 -12.99
C PHE A 80 -13.18 -2.86 -13.95
N ASP A 81 -13.53 -3.26 -15.17
CA ASP A 81 -14.02 -2.36 -16.21
C ASP A 81 -15.42 -1.84 -15.90
N VAL A 82 -16.25 -2.65 -15.23
CA VAL A 82 -17.56 -2.23 -14.70
C VAL A 82 -17.40 -1.06 -13.72
N ILE A 83 -16.43 -1.14 -12.80
CA ILE A 83 -16.18 -0.06 -11.81
C ILE A 83 -15.72 1.22 -12.50
N LEU A 84 -14.84 1.14 -13.50
CA LEU A 84 -14.42 2.31 -14.27
C LEU A 84 -15.61 3.01 -14.96
N ARG A 85 -16.53 2.22 -15.53
CA ARG A 85 -17.75 2.74 -16.19
C ARG A 85 -18.72 3.39 -15.20
N TYR A 86 -18.92 2.80 -14.02
CA TYR A 86 -19.77 3.41 -12.99
C TYR A 86 -19.18 4.69 -12.45
N GLY A 87 -17.89 4.66 -12.15
CA GLY A 87 -17.21 5.78 -11.54
C GLY A 87 -17.09 7.01 -12.44
N SER A 88 -16.83 6.80 -13.73
CA SER A 88 -16.77 7.89 -14.71
C SER A 88 -18.12 8.64 -14.84
N ARG A 89 -19.24 7.93 -14.70
CA ARG A 89 -20.59 8.55 -14.62
C ARG A 89 -20.80 9.39 -13.36
N ALA A 90 -20.11 9.06 -12.28
CA ALA A 90 -20.16 9.80 -11.01
C ALA A 90 -19.15 10.97 -10.96
N GLY A 91 -18.48 11.31 -12.06
CA GLY A 91 -17.48 12.39 -12.12
C GLY A 91 -16.17 12.08 -11.38
N ARG A 92 -15.93 10.81 -11.00
CA ARG A 92 -14.71 10.37 -10.32
C ARG A 92 -13.62 10.09 -11.36
N ARG A 93 -12.38 10.50 -11.08
CA ARG A 93 -11.20 10.19 -11.91
C ARG A 93 -10.55 8.90 -11.41
N TYR A 94 -10.43 7.91 -12.29
CA TYR A 94 -9.74 6.67 -12.02
C TYR A 94 -8.44 6.64 -12.80
N ARG A 95 -7.38 6.10 -12.19
CA ARG A 95 -6.15 5.72 -12.87
C ARG A 95 -5.83 4.30 -12.47
N ARG A 96 -5.40 3.50 -13.45
CA ARG A 96 -4.79 2.21 -13.16
C ARG A 96 -3.39 2.49 -12.63
N LEU A 97 -3.16 2.17 -11.37
CA LEU A 97 -1.82 2.08 -10.80
C LEU A 97 -1.30 0.68 -11.10
N PHE A 98 -0.26 0.59 -11.91
CA PHE A 98 0.59 -0.60 -11.97
C PHE A 98 1.74 -0.33 -11.01
N LEU A 99 1.83 -1.15 -9.96
CA LEU A 99 2.99 -1.20 -9.08
C LEU A 99 4.08 -2.06 -9.72
#